data_AF-A0A7S3XIK0-F1
#
_entry.id   AF-A0A7S3XIK0-F1
#
_cell.length_a   1.000
_cell.length_b   1.000
_cell.length_c   1.000
_cell.angle_alpha   90.00
_cell.angle_beta   90.00
_cell.angle_gamma   90.00
#
_symmetry.space_group_name_H-M   'P 1'
#
loop_
_entity.id
_entity.type
_entity.pdbx_description
1 polymer ?
#
loop_
_entity_poly.entity_id
_entity_poly.type
_entity_poly.pdbx_seq_one_letter_code
_entity_poly.pdbx_strand_id
1 'polypeptide(L)'
;TYESHGCTAVTTKDKRAIVCPICGDSIKLPEGMDPNVIWQAHSRNGRCNAEKLQAKKRKCPVQGCKDKLTTSGSIVCAKCKVRVCMKHRYVEAHQCGTLKPTPLPDGQWECSQCTLLNPSASASCGACRAAKPSEGGGCVVQ
;
A
#
# COMPACT_ATOMS: atom_id res chain seq x y z
N THR A 1 11.83 -23.25 -26.24
CA THR A 1 12.54 -22.05 -26.70
C THR A 1 11.53 -21.18 -27.43
N TYR A 2 11.65 -19.86 -27.30
CA TYR A 2 10.73 -18.77 -27.68
C TYR A 2 10.45 -18.64 -29.20
N GLU A 3 10.55 -19.74 -29.97
CA GLU A 3 10.71 -19.72 -31.43
C GLU A 3 9.59 -20.43 -32.20
N SER A 4 8.44 -20.74 -31.56
CA SER A 4 7.38 -21.54 -32.20
C SER A 4 6.13 -20.78 -32.60
N HIS A 5 6.15 -19.43 -32.58
CA HIS A 5 5.04 -18.66 -33.14
C HIS A 5 5.56 -17.58 -34.08
N GLY A 6 5.26 -17.74 -35.37
CA GLY A 6 5.55 -16.78 -36.43
C GLY A 6 4.67 -15.54 -36.33
N CYS A 7 5.00 -14.62 -35.42
CA CYS A 7 4.42 -13.29 -35.40
C CYS A 7 5.30 -12.32 -36.21
N THR A 8 4.96 -12.10 -37.48
CA THR A 8 5.62 -11.18 -38.42
C THR A 8 5.08 -9.74 -38.34
N ALA A 9 4.79 -9.26 -37.12
CA ALA A 9 4.45 -7.86 -36.89
C ALA A 9 4.94 -7.39 -35.51
N VAL A 10 6.22 -7.64 -35.23
CA VAL A 10 6.88 -7.08 -34.04
C VAL A 10 7.24 -5.63 -34.33
N THR A 11 6.24 -4.75 -34.28
CA THR A 11 6.50 -3.33 -33.99
C THR A 11 6.61 -3.20 -32.48
N THR A 12 7.76 -3.61 -31.92
CA THR A 12 8.07 -3.46 -30.48
C THR A 12 8.24 -1.98 -30.16
N LYS A 13 7.13 -1.26 -29.95
CA LYS A 13 7.16 -0.04 -29.16
C LYS A 13 7.25 -0.47 -27.69
N ASP A 14 8.48 -0.59 -27.20
CA ASP A 14 8.77 -0.98 -25.82
C ASP A 14 8.26 0.11 -24.86
N LYS A 15 7.05 -0.08 -24.31
CA LYS A 15 6.41 0.86 -23.38
C LYS A 15 7.02 0.72 -21.99
N ARG A 16 8.23 1.25 -21.81
CA ARG A 16 8.91 1.28 -20.52
C ARG A 16 8.29 2.38 -19.65
N ALA A 17 8.19 2.12 -18.35
CA ALA A 17 7.66 3.08 -17.38
C ALA A 17 8.51 3.08 -16.11
N ILE A 18 8.69 4.26 -15.52
CA ILE A 18 9.36 4.42 -14.24
C ILE A 18 8.34 4.78 -13.16
N VAL A 19 8.49 4.21 -11.97
CA VAL A 19 7.64 4.53 -10.82
C VAL A 19 8.29 5.66 -10.04
N CYS A 20 7.58 6.76 -9.84
CA CYS A 20 8.08 7.87 -9.05
C CYS A 20 8.05 7.54 -7.54
N PRO A 21 9.17 7.65 -6.78
CA PRO A 21 9.18 7.40 -5.34
C PRO A 21 8.47 8.49 -4.52
N ILE A 22 8.22 9.67 -5.11
CA ILE A 22 7.59 10.81 -4.43
C ILE A 22 6.07 10.73 -4.51
N CYS A 23 5.50 10.34 -5.66
CA CYS A 23 4.05 10.35 -5.92
C CYS A 23 3.47 9.00 -6.35
N GLY A 24 4.31 7.99 -6.63
CA GLY A 24 3.88 6.65 -7.05
C GLY A 24 3.18 6.58 -8.39
N ASP A 25 3.14 7.67 -9.16
CA ASP A 25 2.65 7.68 -10.53
C ASP A 25 3.65 6.98 -11.46
N SER A 26 3.12 6.21 -12.40
CA SER A 26 3.89 5.54 -13.46
C SER A 26 4.13 6.53 -14.60
N ILE A 27 5.37 6.99 -14.74
CA ILE A 27 5.79 7.94 -15.78
C ILE A 27 6.18 7.14 -17.02
N LYS A 28 5.56 7.43 -18.17
CA LYS A 28 5.89 6.80 -19.45
C LYS A 28 7.28 7.25 -19.90
N LEU A 29 8.14 6.29 -20.26
CA LEU A 29 9.46 6.54 -20.80
C LEU A 29 9.39 6.48 -22.33
N PRO A 30 9.53 7.62 -23.05
CA PRO A 30 9.66 7.60 -24.50
C PRO A 30 10.98 6.95 -24.92
N GLU A 31 10.96 6.31 -26.09
CA GLU A 31 12.09 5.57 -26.64
C GLU A 31 13.30 6.52 -26.86
N GLY A 32 14.45 6.18 -26.28
CA GLY A 32 15.70 6.95 -26.42
C GLY A 32 15.93 8.07 -25.40
N MET A 33 14.97 8.37 -24.51
CA MET A 33 15.21 9.33 -23.42
C MET A 33 15.70 8.63 -22.16
N ASP A 34 16.59 9.33 -21.44
CA ASP A 34 17.12 8.84 -20.19
C ASP A 34 16.05 8.87 -19.06
N PRO A 35 15.89 7.77 -18.30
CA PRO A 35 14.95 7.68 -17.17
C PRO A 35 15.06 8.83 -16.17
N ASN A 36 16.27 9.29 -15.87
CA ASN A 36 16.52 10.37 -14.91
C ASN A 36 16.06 11.71 -15.46
N VAL A 37 16.20 11.96 -16.76
CA VAL A 37 15.71 13.21 -17.40
C VAL A 37 14.18 13.26 -17.37
N ILE A 38 13.51 12.15 -17.69
CA ILE A 38 12.04 12.06 -17.65
C ILE A 38 11.52 12.19 -16.21
N TRP A 39 12.19 11.57 -15.24
CA TRP A 39 11.84 11.72 -13.83
C TRP A 39 12.03 13.16 -13.35
N GLN A 40 13.15 13.81 -13.70
CA GLN A 40 13.40 15.21 -13.36
C GLN A 40 12.37 16.15 -14.00
N ALA A 41 11.98 15.90 -15.25
CA ALA A 41 10.91 16.64 -15.91
C ALA A 41 9.58 16.48 -15.16
N HIS A 42 9.20 15.26 -14.78
CA HIS A 42 8.02 15.02 -13.94
C HIS A 42 8.10 15.74 -12.59
N SER A 43 9.27 15.69 -11.93
CA SER A 43 9.51 16.33 -10.62
C SER A 43 9.45 17.86 -10.70
N ARG A 44 9.90 18.48 -11.80
CA ARG A 44 9.93 19.94 -11.96
C ARG A 44 8.62 20.52 -12.50
N ASN A 45 7.87 19.76 -13.30
CA ASN A 45 6.66 20.26 -13.99
C ASN A 45 5.42 20.44 -13.08
N GLY A 46 5.55 20.34 -11.75
CA GLY A 46 4.45 20.56 -10.80
C GLY A 46 3.31 19.53 -10.86
N ARG A 47 3.42 18.52 -11.72
CA ARG A 47 2.49 17.39 -11.86
C ARG A 47 2.83 16.23 -10.90
N CYS A 48 3.96 16.32 -10.20
CA CYS A 48 4.37 15.37 -9.17
C CYS A 48 3.65 15.69 -7.87
N ASN A 49 2.58 14.93 -7.55
CA ASN A 49 1.80 15.17 -6.33
C ASN A 49 2.08 14.07 -5.29
N ALA A 50 2.91 14.37 -4.29
CA ALA A 50 3.24 13.44 -3.20
C ALA A 50 2.01 13.05 -2.36
N GLU A 51 0.98 13.90 -2.33
CA GLU A 51 -0.25 13.65 -1.59
C GLU A 51 -1.03 12.46 -2.18
N LYS A 52 -0.85 12.13 -3.46
CA LYS A 52 -1.48 10.95 -4.09
C LYS A 52 -0.98 9.62 -3.52
N LEU A 53 0.29 9.51 -3.11
CA LEU A 53 0.77 8.33 -2.39
C LEU A 53 0.06 8.19 -1.05
N GLN A 54 -0.02 9.31 -0.32
CA GLN A 54 -0.73 9.37 0.94
C GLN A 54 -2.23 9.10 0.75
N ALA A 55 -2.78 9.31 -0.45
CA ALA A 55 -4.18 9.07 -0.80
C ALA A 55 -4.51 7.61 -1.17
N LYS A 56 -3.52 6.71 -1.35
CA LYS A 56 -3.73 5.24 -1.37
C LYS A 56 -4.07 4.67 0.02
N LYS A 57 -4.81 5.44 0.83
CA LYS A 57 -5.32 5.00 2.13
C LYS A 57 -6.19 3.77 1.92
N ARG A 58 -5.98 2.76 2.76
CA ARG A 58 -6.79 1.53 2.77
C ARG A 58 -8.26 1.93 2.91
N LYS A 59 -9.14 1.32 2.13
CA LYS A 59 -10.60 1.53 2.22
C LYS A 59 -11.19 0.42 3.06
N CYS A 60 -12.34 0.67 3.66
CA CYS A 60 -13.08 -0.39 4.33
C CYS A 60 -13.34 -1.56 3.35
N PRO A 61 -13.05 -2.82 3.72
CA PRO A 61 -13.26 -3.98 2.85
C PRO A 61 -14.74 -4.38 2.68
N VAL A 62 -15.66 -3.77 3.43
CA VAL A 62 -17.10 -4.01 3.31
C VAL A 62 -17.60 -3.52 1.95
N GLN A 63 -18.36 -4.37 1.26
CA GLN A 63 -18.93 -4.03 -0.05
C GLN A 63 -19.78 -2.76 0.04
N GLY A 64 -19.56 -1.82 -0.88
CA GLY A 64 -20.26 -0.53 -0.90
C GLY A 64 -19.74 0.53 0.08
N CYS A 65 -18.83 0.19 1.00
CA CYS A 65 -18.25 1.17 1.93
C CYS A 65 -17.09 1.94 1.29
N LYS A 66 -17.18 3.28 1.31
CA LYS A 66 -16.16 4.19 0.76
C LYS A 66 -15.34 4.90 1.85
N ASP A 67 -15.57 4.59 3.12
CA ASP A 67 -14.84 5.18 4.23
C ASP A 67 -13.35 4.78 4.19
N LYS A 68 -12.48 5.77 4.43
CA LYS A 68 -11.03 5.59 4.46
C LYS A 68 -10.61 5.10 5.84
N LEU A 69 -9.81 4.04 5.88
CA LEU A 69 -9.22 3.52 7.11
C LEU A 69 -8.03 4.41 7.50
N THR A 70 -8.31 5.45 8.28
CA THR A 70 -7.31 6.29 8.93
C THR A 70 -6.94 5.72 10.29
N THR A 71 -5.85 6.21 10.88
CA THR A 71 -5.39 5.83 12.23
C THR A 71 -6.50 5.90 13.28
N SER A 72 -7.28 6.98 13.31
CA SER A 72 -8.38 7.16 14.28
C SER A 72 -9.73 6.64 13.79
N GLY A 73 -9.89 6.47 12.47
CA GLY A 73 -11.16 6.09 11.83
C GLY A 73 -11.29 4.60 11.52
N SER A 74 -10.39 3.77 12.05
CA SER A 74 -10.37 2.33 11.80
C SER A 74 -10.09 1.52 13.05
N ILE A 75 -10.61 0.29 13.06
CA ILE A 75 -10.44 -0.66 14.16
C ILE A 75 -10.24 -2.06 13.58
N VAL A 76 -9.42 -2.87 14.26
CA VAL A 76 -9.22 -4.28 13.92
C VAL A 76 -10.28 -5.10 14.65
N CYS A 77 -11.11 -5.84 13.90
CA CYS A 77 -12.12 -6.71 14.48
C CYS A 77 -11.45 -7.82 15.31
N ALA A 78 -11.91 -8.03 16.55
CA ALA A 78 -11.33 -9.03 17.44
C ALA A 78 -11.50 -10.47 16.92
N LYS A 79 -12.61 -10.76 16.22
CA LYS A 79 -12.95 -12.09 15.69
C LYS A 79 -12.22 -12.43 14.39
N CYS A 80 -12.33 -11.57 13.37
CA CYS A 80 -11.76 -11.87 12.04
C CYS A 80 -10.41 -11.20 11.76
N LYS A 81 -9.90 -10.36 12.68
CA LYS A 81 -8.64 -9.60 12.53
C LYS A 81 -8.59 -8.68 11.30
N VAL A 82 -9.73 -8.38 10.69
CA VAL A 82 -9.84 -7.44 9.58
C VAL A 82 -9.98 -6.03 10.11
N ARG A 83 -9.24 -5.09 9.52
CA ARG A 83 -9.41 -3.66 9.78
C ARG A 83 -10.63 -3.12 9.02
N VAL A 84 -11.57 -2.57 9.76
CA VAL A 84 -12.83 -2.00 9.26
C VAL A 84 -12.97 -0.55 9.72
N CYS A 85 -13.82 0.23 9.06
CA CYS A 85 -14.07 1.61 9.48
C CYS A 85 -14.95 1.65 10.73
N MET A 86 -15.03 2.79 11.41
CA MET A 86 -15.84 2.93 12.63
C MET A 86 -17.33 2.62 12.43
N LYS A 87 -17.89 2.85 11.24
CA LYS A 87 -19.28 2.48 10.91
C LYS A 87 -19.50 0.97 10.85
N HIS A 88 -18.47 0.22 10.47
CA HIS A 88 -18.50 -1.23 10.36
C HIS A 88 -17.75 -1.93 11.48
N ARG A 89 -17.53 -1.25 12.63
CA ARG A 89 -16.81 -1.83 13.78
C ARG A 89 -17.52 -3.05 14.40
N TYR A 90 -18.84 -3.12 14.26
CA TYR A 90 -19.66 -4.21 14.78
C TYR A 90 -19.64 -5.42 13.85
N VAL A 91 -19.62 -6.62 14.41
CA VAL A 91 -19.52 -7.91 13.70
C VAL A 91 -20.66 -8.20 12.73
N GLU A 92 -21.78 -7.51 12.89
CA GLU A 92 -23.00 -7.61 12.07
C GLU A 92 -22.90 -6.69 10.85
N ALA A 93 -22.16 -5.59 11.00
CA ALA A 93 -22.03 -4.52 10.02
C ALA A 93 -20.94 -4.81 8.98
N HIS A 94 -20.02 -5.74 9.25
CA HIS A 94 -19.15 -6.33 8.26
C HIS A 94 -19.41 -7.83 8.23
N GLN A 95 -19.44 -8.48 7.06
CA GLN A 95 -19.59 -9.94 6.96
C GLN A 95 -18.38 -10.63 7.65
N CYS A 96 -18.44 -10.75 8.97
CA CYS A 96 -17.32 -11.08 9.83
C CYS A 96 -16.93 -12.55 9.63
N GLY A 97 -15.64 -12.79 9.37
CA GLY A 97 -15.12 -14.14 9.07
C GLY A 97 -15.05 -14.45 7.58
N THR A 98 -15.81 -13.74 6.73
CA THR A 98 -15.73 -13.89 5.27
C THR A 98 -14.66 -13.00 4.66
N LEU A 99 -14.38 -11.84 5.27
CA LEU A 99 -13.38 -10.91 4.79
C LEU A 99 -11.96 -11.37 5.18
N LYS A 100 -11.03 -11.34 4.22
CA LYS A 100 -9.60 -11.60 4.44
C LYS A 100 -8.89 -10.26 4.74
N PRO A 101 -8.03 -10.16 5.78
CA PRO A 101 -7.22 -8.98 5.99
C PRO A 101 -6.34 -8.72 4.77
N THR A 102 -6.27 -7.46 4.34
CA THR A 102 -5.39 -7.09 3.23
C THR A 102 -3.94 -7.17 3.72
N PRO A 103 -3.04 -7.90 3.02
CA PRO A 103 -1.65 -7.98 3.42
C PRO A 103 -1.01 -6.59 3.41
N LEU A 104 -0.18 -6.32 4.41
CA LEU A 104 0.64 -5.11 4.46
C LEU A 104 1.56 -5.04 3.22
N PRO A 105 1.97 -3.84 2.80
CA PRO A 105 3.00 -3.72 1.77
C PRO A 105 4.24 -4.49 2.21
N ASP A 106 4.91 -5.14 1.25
CA ASP A 106 6.16 -5.85 1.51
C ASP A 106 7.21 -4.92 2.14
N GLY A 107 7.95 -5.41 3.13
CA GLY A 107 8.94 -4.60 3.83
C GLY A 107 8.38 -3.54 4.77
N GLN A 108 7.13 -3.64 5.22
CA GLN A 108 6.51 -2.71 6.17
C GLN A 108 5.79 -3.45 7.32
N TRP A 109 5.84 -2.91 8.54
CA TRP A 109 5.06 -3.38 9.68
C TRP A 109 4.12 -2.32 10.21
N GLU A 110 3.01 -2.75 10.79
CA GLU A 110 2.02 -1.86 11.40
C GLU A 110 2.21 -1.79 12.92
N CYS A 111 2.28 -0.59 13.48
CA CYS A 111 2.38 -0.42 14.93
C CYS A 111 1.08 -0.80 15.64
N SER A 112 1.14 -1.72 16.61
CA SER A 112 -0.04 -2.13 17.39
C SER A 112 -0.59 -1.02 18.31
N GLN A 113 0.21 -0.01 18.63
CA GLN A 113 -0.18 1.08 19.54
C GLN A 113 -0.83 2.26 18.81
N CYS A 114 -0.28 2.66 17.65
CA CYS A 114 -0.76 3.84 16.92
C CYS A 114 -1.11 3.58 15.46
N THR A 115 -1.04 2.32 15.00
CA THR A 115 -1.40 1.87 13.63
C THR A 115 -0.57 2.47 12.50
N LEU A 116 0.50 3.22 12.82
CA LEU A 116 1.42 3.76 11.82
C LEU A 116 2.15 2.63 11.10
N LEU A 117 2.26 2.75 9.77
CA LEU A 117 3.08 1.87 8.95
C LEU A 117 4.54 2.30 9.04
N ASN A 118 5.38 1.46 9.61
CA ASN A 118 6.82 1.70 9.76
C ASN A 118 7.60 0.74 8.85
N PRO A 119 8.74 1.15 8.29
CA PRO A 119 9.53 0.28 7.44
C PRO A 119 10.06 -0.91 8.24
N SER A 120 10.23 -2.07 7.59
CA SER A 120 10.76 -3.28 8.22
C SER A 120 12.15 -3.11 8.82
N ALA A 121 12.93 -2.17 8.29
CA ALA A 121 14.22 -1.74 8.82
C ALA A 121 14.11 -0.96 10.15
N SER A 122 12.95 -0.37 10.46
CA SER A 122 12.72 0.32 11.74
C SER A 122 12.44 -0.67 12.85
N ALA A 123 13.28 -0.64 13.90
CA ALA A 123 13.08 -1.42 15.12
C ALA A 123 11.96 -0.87 16.03
N SER A 124 11.56 0.39 15.84
CA SER A 124 10.54 1.08 16.63
C SER A 124 9.68 2.02 15.79
N CYS A 125 8.51 2.37 16.31
CA CYS A 125 7.54 3.19 15.60
C CYS A 125 7.99 4.66 15.56
N GLY A 126 7.97 5.27 14.38
CA GLY A 126 8.34 6.69 14.22
C GLY A 126 7.41 7.69 14.92
N ALA A 127 6.15 7.31 15.22
CA ALA A 127 5.19 8.18 15.88
C ALA A 127 5.14 7.99 17.40
N CYS A 128 5.04 6.75 17.89
CA CYS A 128 4.85 6.47 19.32
C CYS A 128 6.03 5.75 19.97
N ARG A 129 7.09 5.44 19.22
CA ARG A 129 8.30 4.75 19.69
C ARG A 129 8.08 3.32 20.22
N ALA A 130 6.87 2.79 20.08
CA ALA A 130 6.59 1.39 20.40
C ALA A 130 7.49 0.45 19.59
N ALA A 131 7.93 -0.64 20.21
CA ALA A 131 8.77 -1.64 19.56
C ALA A 131 8.05 -2.28 18.36
N LYS A 132 8.82 -2.69 17.35
CA LYS A 132 8.34 -3.55 16.28
C LYS A 132 7.75 -4.82 16.91
N PRO A 133 6.52 -5.23 16.55
CA PRO A 133 5.99 -6.51 16.99
C PRO A 133 6.92 -7.60 16.42
N SER A 134 7.58 -8.33 17.31
CA SER A 134 8.33 -9.52 16.96
C SER A 134 7.35 -10.54 16.36
N GLU A 135 7.71 -11.21 15.26
CA GLU A 135 6.90 -12.25 14.58
C GLU A 135 6.75 -13.54 15.43
N GLY A 136 6.67 -13.41 16.74
CA GLY A 136 6.54 -14.50 17.71
C GLY A 136 6.69 -13.96 19.13
N GLY A 137 5.62 -13.99 19.92
CA GLY A 137 5.66 -13.64 21.34
C GLY A 137 4.48 -12.81 21.79
N GLY A 138 3.28 -13.40 21.83
CA GLY A 138 2.21 -12.89 22.67
C GLY A 138 2.61 -13.07 24.14
N CYS A 139 2.84 -11.98 24.84
CA CYS A 139 2.83 -12.00 26.30
C CYS A 139 1.37 -12.16 26.74
N VAL A 140 1.00 -13.36 27.16
CA VAL A 140 -0.19 -13.57 28.00
C VAL A 140 0.18 -13.07 29.39
N VAL A 141 -0.43 -11.95 29.81
CA VAL A 141 -0.40 -11.54 31.21
C VAL A 141 -1.42 -12.40 31.96
N GLN A 142 -0.94 -13.10 32.99
CA GLN A 142 -1.75 -13.88 33.93
C GLN A 142 -2.63 -12.98 34.80
#